data_AF-A0A239RHA2-F1
#
_entry.id   AF-A0A239RHA2-F1
#
_cell.length_a   1.000
_cell.length_b   1.000
_cell.length_c   1.000
_cell.angle_alpha   90.00
_cell.angle_beta   90.00
_cell.angle_gamma   90.00
#
_symmetry.space_group_name_H-M   'P 1'
#
loop_
_entity.id
_entity.type
_entity.pdbx_description
1 polymer ?
#
loop_
_entity_poly.entity_id
_entity_poly.type
_entity_poly.pdbx_seq_one_letter_code
_entity_poly.pdbx_strand_id
1 'polypeptide(L)' 'MNSLLLIGGIGLQEILLITFVVLLLFGGKKIPELMKGMGKGIRSFKDGLNDMEKGLEDSDTTEADGTETH' A
#
# COMPACT_ATOMS: atom_id res chain seq x y z
N MET A 1 -16.69 10.07 35.94
CA MET A 1 -17.54 10.42 34.79
C MET A 1 -16.73 10.30 33.50
N ASN A 2 -16.65 9.11 32.88
CA ASN A 2 -15.93 8.91 31.60
C ASN A 2 -16.72 8.05 30.60
N SER A 3 -17.98 7.72 30.88
CA SER A 3 -18.78 6.81 30.05
C SER A 3 -19.18 7.37 28.68
N LEU A 4 -18.96 8.67 28.41
CA LEU A 4 -19.24 9.29 27.11
C LEU A 4 -18.15 9.05 26.05
N LEU A 5 -16.92 8.70 26.45
CA LEU A 5 -15.81 8.44 25.50
C LEU A 5 -16.05 7.19 24.65
N LEU A 6 -16.82 6.22 25.16
CA LEU A 6 -17.02 4.93 24.49
C LEU A 6 -18.11 4.93 23.39
N ILE A 7 -18.97 5.95 23.32
CA ILE A 7 -20.13 5.95 22.40
C ILE A 7 -20.01 7.04 21.30
N GLY A 8 -19.16 8.05 21.50
CA GLY A 8 -19.06 9.21 20.58
C GLY A 8 -17.96 9.14 19.51
N GLY A 9 -17.11 8.13 19.54
CA GLY A 9 -15.97 7.98 18.64
C GLY A 9 -14.76 7.50 19.40
N ILE A 10 -14.04 6.53 18.83
CA ILE A 10 -12.78 6.02 19.36
C ILE A 10 -11.84 7.22 19.53
N GLY A 11 -11.66 7.69 20.78
CA GLY A 11 -10.79 8.81 21.08
C GLY A 11 -9.33 8.43 20.89
N LEU A 12 -8.44 9.44 20.81
CA LEU A 12 -6.99 9.21 20.80
C LEU A 12 -6.55 8.35 21.99
N GLN A 13 -7.23 8.45 23.13
CA GLN A 13 -6.93 7.69 24.34
C GLN A 13 -7.22 6.19 24.17
N GLU A 14 -8.35 5.78 23.59
CA GLU A 14 -8.62 4.38 23.29
C GLU A 14 -7.64 3.82 22.25
N ILE A 15 -7.33 4.56 21.18
CA ILE A 15 -6.35 4.11 20.18
C ILE A 15 -4.99 3.86 20.83
N LEU A 16 -4.56 4.77 21.73
CA LEU A 16 -3.29 4.63 22.42
C LEU A 16 -3.29 3.42 23.37
N LEU A 17 -4.39 3.17 24.07
CA LEU A 17 -4.57 1.99 24.94
C LEU A 17 -4.51 0.68 24.12
N ILE A 18 -5.25 0.60 23.02
CA ILE A 18 -5.26 -0.58 22.13
C ILE A 18 -3.86 -0.80 21.56
N THR A 19 -3.23 0.27 21.05
CA THR A 19 -1.85 0.22 20.53
C THR A 19 -0.90 -0.28 21.59
N PHE A 20 -1.03 0.17 22.84
CA PHE A 20 -0.20 -0.27 23.95
C PHE A 20 -0.36 -1.76 24.25
N VAL A 21 -1.60 -2.27 24.27
CA VAL A 21 -1.86 -3.72 24.45
C VAL A 21 -1.27 -4.53 23.31
N VAL A 22 -1.48 -4.11 22.06
CA VAL A 22 -0.89 -4.75 20.87
C VAL A 22 0.64 -4.72 20.93
N LEU A 23 1.23 -3.61 21.38
CA LEU A 23 2.66 -3.46 21.56
C LEU A 23 3.22 -4.40 22.63
N LEU A 24 2.48 -4.66 23.70
CA LEU A 24 2.88 -5.63 24.73
C LEU A 24 2.82 -7.07 24.21
N LEU A 25 1.79 -7.42 23.43
CA LEU A 25 1.62 -8.77 22.88
C LEU A 25 2.62 -9.09 21.75
N PHE A 26 2.79 -8.17 20.81
CA PHE A 26 3.63 -8.38 19.63
C PHE A 26 5.04 -7.79 19.76
N GLY A 27 5.25 -6.86 20.70
CA GLY A 27 6.50 -6.11 20.85
C GLY A 27 6.61 -4.94 19.87
N GLY A 28 7.31 -3.87 20.26
CA GLY A 28 7.48 -2.68 19.42
C GLY A 28 8.33 -2.86 18.17
N LYS A 29 9.00 -4.00 18.01
CA LYS A 29 9.79 -4.31 16.81
C LYS A 29 8.97 -4.96 15.70
N LYS A 30 7.89 -5.70 16.02
CA LYS A 30 7.13 -6.45 15.01
C LYS A 30 6.22 -5.57 14.16
N ILE A 31 5.64 -4.51 14.72
CA ILE A 31 4.76 -3.59 13.97
C ILE A 31 5.54 -2.90 12.81
N PRO A 32 6.71 -2.27 13.03
CA PRO A 32 7.50 -1.68 11.94
C PRO A 32 8.03 -2.71 10.94
N GLU A 33 8.37 -3.92 11.40
CA GLU A 33 8.87 -5.01 10.56
C GLU A 33 7.79 -5.50 9.59
N LEU A 34 6.56 -5.70 10.08
CA LEU A 34 5.39 -6.05 9.28
C LEU A 34 5.02 -4.92 8.30
N MET A 35 5.02 -3.66 8.75
CA MET A 35 4.77 -2.51 7.87
C MET A 35 5.80 -2.39 6.75
N LYS A 36 7.09 -2.62 7.03
CA LYS A 36 8.15 -2.62 6.02
C LYS A 36 7.95 -3.74 4.99
N GLY A 37 7.58 -4.94 5.44
CA GLY A 37 7.27 -6.07 4.54
C GLY A 37 6.06 -5.79 3.66
N MET A 38 4.95 -5.36 4.27
CA MET A 38 3.71 -5.02 3.57
C MET A 38 3.90 -3.84 2.59
N GLY A 39 4.64 -2.80 2.99
CA GLY A 39 4.93 -1.65 2.15
C GLY A 39 5.75 -1.99 0.92
N LYS A 40 6.73 -2.91 1.04
CA LYS A 40 7.46 -3.45 -0.12
C LYS A 40 6.53 -4.22 -1.05
N GLY A 41 5.65 -5.07 -0.52
CA GLY A 41 4.67 -5.82 -1.31
C GLY A 41 3.70 -4.92 -2.08
N ILE A 42 3.11 -3.92 -1.41
CA ILE A 42 2.25 -2.92 -2.06
C ILE A 42 3.00 -2.17 -3.17
N ARG A 43 4.27 -1.83 -2.94
CA ARG A 43 5.08 -1.09 -3.92
C ARG A 43 5.36 -1.94 -5.15
N SER A 44 5.86 -3.17 -4.97
CA SER A 44 6.11 -4.09 -6.09
C SER A 44 4.83 -4.42 -6.86
N PHE A 45 3.69 -4.54 -6.18
CA PHE A 45 2.40 -4.73 -6.83
C PHE A 45 2.03 -3.53 -7.71
N LYS A 46 2.18 -2.30 -7.19
CA LYS A 46 1.90 -1.09 -7.96
C LYS A 46 2.87 -0.90 -9.13
N ASP A 47 4.15 -1.18 -8.92
CA ASP A 47 5.17 -1.09 -9.97
C ASP A 47 4.86 -2.07 -11.11
N GLY A 48 4.45 -3.30 -10.80
CA GLY A 48 4.00 -4.28 -11.80
C GLY A 48 2.74 -3.86 -12.55
N LEU A 49 1.75 -3.27 -11.86
CA LEU A 49 0.55 -2.73 -12.53
C LEU A 49 0.90 -1.61 -13.52
N ASN A 50 1.79 -0.68 -13.13
CA ASN A 50 2.22 0.42 -14.01
C ASN A 50 3.00 -0.08 -15.22
N ASP A 51 3.81 -1.13 -15.06
CA ASP A 51 4.58 -1.73 -16.16
C ASP A 51 3.65 -2.41 -17.17
N MET A 52 2.59 -3.07 -16.70
CA MET A 52 1.55 -3.62 -17.56
C MET A 52 0.74 -2.55 -18.29
N GLU A 53 0.40 -1.44 -17.62
CA GLU A 53 -0.32 -0.33 -18.25
C GLU A 53 0.52 0.34 -19.35
N LYS A 54 1.82 0.56 -19.11
CA LYS A 54 2.74 1.11 -20.12
C LYS A 54 3.04 0.17 -21.27
N GLY A 55 3.13 -1.14 -21.01
CA GLY A 55 3.33 -2.15 -22.06
C GLY A 55 2.16 -2.28 -23.02
N LEU A 56 0.96 -1.81 -22.64
CA LEU A 56 -0.23 -1.76 -23.51
C LEU A 56 -0.29 -0.48 -24.36
N GLU A 57 0.36 0.61 -23.94
CA GLU A 57 0.46 1.86 -24.71
C GLU A 57 1.61 1.84 -25.75
N ASP A 58 2.66 1.05 -25.55
CA ASP A 58 3.83 0.98 -26.45
C ASP A 58 3.65 0.00 -27.64
N SER A 59 2.54 -0.76 -27.69
CA SER A 59 2.26 -1.72 -28.76
C SER A 59 1.55 -1.14 -29.99
N ASP A 60 1.31 0.18 -30.07
CA ASP A 60 0.59 0.83 -31.18
C ASP A 60 1.47 1.76 -32.06
N THR A 61 2.80 1.72 -31.94
CA THR A 61 3.69 2.49 -32.86
C THR A 61 4.94 1.74 -33.27
N THR A 62 4.83 0.67 -34.06
CA THR A 62 5.86 0.25 -35.03
C THR A 62 5.21 -0.71 -36.03
N GLU A 63 4.68 -0.19 -37.12
CA GLU A 63 4.53 -0.90 -38.42
C GLU A 63 3.90 0.05 -39.47
N ALA A 64 4.70 0.97 -40.01
CA ALA A 64 4.46 1.65 -41.29
C ALA A 64 5.72 2.43 -41.71
N ASP A 65 6.84 1.75 -41.88
CA ASP A 65 7.97 2.25 -42.66
C ASP A 65 8.51 1.12 -43.55
N GLY A 66 8.65 1.41 -44.84
CA GLY A 66 9.36 0.56 -45.79
C GLY A 66 8.51 -0.29 -46.75
N THR A 67 7.90 0.34 -47.77
CA THR A 67 7.96 -0.20 -49.15
C THR A 67 7.89 0.95 -50.16
N GLU A 68 9.00 1.67 -50.29
CA GLU A 68 9.38 2.21 -51.60
C GLU A 68 10.16 1.12 -52.34
N THR A 69 9.51 0.33 -53.20
CA THR A 69 10.18 -0.35 -54.33
C THR A 69 9.14 -0.77 -55.37
N HIS A 70 9.12 0.03 -56.45
CA HIS A 70 8.83 -0.29 -57.86
C HIS A 70 7.43 -0.71 -58.33
#